data_AF-A0A7X2PH47-F1
#
_entry.id   AF-A0A7X2PH47-F1
#
_cell.length_a   1.000
_cell.length_b   1.000
_cell.length_c   1.000
_cell.angle_alpha   90.00
_cell.angle_beta   90.00
_cell.angle_gamma   90.00
#
_symmetry.space_group_name_H-M   'P 1'
#
loop_
_entity.id
_entity.type
_entity.pdbx_description
1 polymer ?
#
loop_
_entity_poly.entity_id
_entity_poly.type
_entity_poly.pdbx_seq_one_letter_code
_entity_poly.pdbx_strand_id
1 'polypeptide(L)'
;MRKHIPGVTLLLALGTAFAAVPANPDPKTLDKKVLLGCQGWFNCAGDGAPENNWRSWSRGVPAPETLTIDMYPDLSEFDKDELCVVPGMTIDGKPACLYSAWNRKAVIRHFRWMKEYGLDGVLVQRFVTSIARKRASGDAVLKNVLAGAAETGRVIAMEYDVTGSNPASFVDAMRVNWKYLVDELKITSHPGYLHHNGKPVLSIWGPGLHEDRHVPHDPAAAREMI
;
A
#
# COMPACT_ATOMS: atom_id res chain seq x y z
N MET A 1 41.05 44.96 -49.27
CA MET A 1 40.51 45.12 -47.90
C MET A 1 39.35 44.16 -47.69
N ARG A 2 39.56 43.06 -46.97
CA ARG A 2 38.51 42.23 -46.35
C ARG A 2 39.03 41.80 -44.99
N LYS A 3 38.51 42.42 -43.92
CA LYS A 3 38.81 42.04 -42.54
C LYS A 3 37.96 40.83 -42.18
N HIS A 4 38.60 39.73 -41.79
CA HIS A 4 37.93 38.58 -41.19
C HIS A 4 37.59 38.89 -39.73
N ILE A 5 36.33 38.67 -39.36
CA ILE A 5 35.85 38.69 -37.97
C ILE A 5 35.78 37.21 -37.55
N PRO A 6 36.49 36.78 -36.49
CA PRO A 6 36.33 35.43 -35.98
C PRO A 6 35.02 35.33 -35.19
N GLY A 7 34.15 34.41 -35.60
CA GLY A 7 32.91 34.08 -34.90
C GLY A 7 33.22 33.36 -33.59
N VAL A 8 32.66 33.87 -32.49
CA VAL A 8 32.67 33.20 -31.18
C VAL A 8 31.47 32.26 -31.15
N THR A 9 31.73 30.95 -31.18
CA THR A 9 30.71 29.93 -30.96
C THR A 9 30.51 29.77 -29.44
N LEU A 10 29.36 30.22 -28.94
CA LEU A 10 28.93 30.00 -27.56
C LEU A 10 28.33 28.58 -27.47
N LEU A 11 29.05 27.63 -26.84
CA LEU A 11 28.48 26.33 -26.46
C LEU A 11 27.57 26.55 -25.24
N LEU A 12 26.24 26.42 -25.43
CA LEU A 12 25.31 26.23 -24.32
C LEU A 12 25.45 24.78 -23.82
N ALA A 13 26.10 24.59 -22.67
CA ALA A 13 26.05 23.33 -21.96
C ALA A 13 24.66 23.18 -21.31
N LEU A 14 23.76 22.45 -21.96
CA LEU A 14 22.54 21.94 -21.35
C LEU A 14 22.95 20.90 -20.30
N GLY A 15 23.18 21.35 -19.06
CA GLY A 15 23.34 20.45 -17.92
C GLY A 15 22.04 19.67 -17.74
N THR A 16 22.08 18.37 -17.99
CA THR A 16 21.02 17.46 -17.55
C THR A 16 20.98 17.50 -16.02
N ALA A 17 19.97 18.20 -15.48
CA ALA A 17 19.69 18.11 -14.06
C ALA A 17 19.17 16.71 -13.79
N PHE A 18 20.04 15.81 -13.32
CA PHE A 18 19.58 14.55 -12.75
C PHE A 18 18.75 14.91 -11.52
N ALA A 19 17.45 14.61 -11.55
CA ALA A 19 16.63 14.67 -10.35
C ALA A 19 17.30 13.77 -9.30
N ALA A 20 17.73 14.37 -8.18
CA ALA A 20 18.33 13.61 -7.11
C ALA A 20 17.34 12.54 -6.64
N VAL A 21 17.81 11.30 -6.46
CA VAL A 21 16.99 10.25 -5.84
C VAL A 21 16.51 10.80 -4.50
N PRO A 22 15.19 10.87 -4.26
CA PRO A 22 14.66 11.46 -3.05
C PRO A 22 15.19 10.69 -1.84
N ALA A 23 15.59 11.42 -0.81
CA ALA A 23 16.16 10.84 0.40
C ALA A 23 15.20 9.84 1.05
N ASN A 24 15.74 8.95 1.88
CA ASN A 24 14.90 8.07 2.68
C ASN A 24 14.21 8.88 3.80
N PRO A 25 12.89 8.72 3.97
CA PRO A 25 12.17 9.35 5.07
C PRO A 25 12.69 8.85 6.42
N ASP A 26 12.82 9.76 7.38
CA ASP A 26 13.21 9.40 8.75
C ASP A 26 12.08 8.61 9.45
N PRO A 27 12.29 7.33 9.83
CA PRO A 27 11.27 6.54 10.50
C PRO A 27 10.97 7.00 11.93
N LYS A 28 11.75 7.93 12.52
CA LYS A 28 11.60 8.35 13.93
C LYS A 28 10.65 9.52 14.15
N THR A 29 10.08 10.09 13.08
CA THR A 29 9.07 11.15 13.19
C THR A 29 8.01 11.06 12.11
N LEU A 30 6.79 11.50 12.43
CA LEU A 30 5.72 11.74 11.46
C LEU A 30 5.86 13.08 10.72
N ASP A 31 6.76 13.95 11.16
CA ASP A 31 6.89 15.28 10.59
C ASP A 31 7.26 15.23 9.10
N LYS A 32 6.60 16.11 8.33
CA LYS A 32 6.88 16.38 6.91
C LYS A 32 6.82 15.13 6.03
N LYS A 33 5.83 14.28 6.27
CA LYS A 33 5.59 13.06 5.49
C LYS A 33 4.23 13.05 4.84
N VAL A 34 4.14 12.44 3.66
CA VAL A 34 2.90 12.04 3.02
C VAL A 34 2.82 10.51 3.04
N LEU A 35 1.83 9.98 3.77
CA LEU A 35 1.60 8.55 3.88
C LEU A 35 0.37 8.15 3.05
N LEU A 36 0.47 7.04 2.33
CA LEU A 36 -0.62 6.52 1.50
C LEU A 36 -1.31 5.34 2.18
N GLY A 37 -2.64 5.26 2.09
CA GLY A 37 -3.39 4.08 2.52
C GLY A 37 -3.07 2.88 1.63
N CYS A 38 -2.67 1.76 2.22
CA CYS A 38 -2.33 0.52 1.53
C CYS A 38 -3.18 -0.64 2.05
N GLN A 39 -4.20 -1.03 1.29
CA GLN A 39 -5.16 -2.06 1.70
C GLN A 39 -4.73 -3.49 1.38
N GLY A 40 -3.97 -3.68 0.29
CA GLY A 40 -3.48 -5.00 -0.11
C GLY A 40 -4.57 -6.05 -0.33
N TRP A 41 -5.74 -5.63 -0.84
CA TRP A 41 -6.95 -6.47 -0.86
C TRP A 41 -7.32 -7.08 -2.23
N PHE A 42 -6.51 -6.82 -3.25
CA PHE A 42 -6.74 -7.28 -4.62
C PHE A 42 -6.11 -8.66 -4.80
N ASN A 43 -6.93 -9.65 -5.14
CA ASN A 43 -6.49 -11.05 -5.36
C ASN A 43 -7.00 -11.57 -6.70
N CYS A 44 -6.29 -12.56 -7.24
CA CYS A 44 -6.72 -13.29 -8.42
C CYS A 44 -6.94 -14.77 -8.11
N ALA A 45 -7.79 -15.43 -8.88
CA ALA A 45 -7.71 -16.89 -8.96
C ALA A 45 -6.39 -17.28 -9.65
N GLY A 46 -5.67 -18.26 -9.09
CA GLY A 46 -4.42 -18.78 -9.62
C GLY A 46 -3.15 -18.04 -9.15
N ASP A 47 -3.25 -17.04 -8.27
CA ASP A 47 -2.10 -16.29 -7.76
C ASP A 47 -1.26 -17.02 -6.69
N GLY A 48 -1.69 -18.21 -6.29
CA GLY A 48 -1.05 -19.03 -5.25
C GLY A 48 -1.53 -18.73 -3.83
N ALA A 49 -2.44 -17.77 -3.63
CA ALA A 49 -3.07 -17.55 -2.34
C ALA A 49 -4.02 -18.71 -1.99
N PRO A 50 -4.12 -19.11 -0.71
CA PRO A 50 -5.06 -20.15 -0.28
C PRO A 50 -6.52 -19.87 -0.64
N GLU A 51 -6.91 -18.59 -0.66
CA GLU A 51 -8.25 -18.16 -1.02
C GLU A 51 -8.59 -18.40 -2.50
N ASN A 52 -7.58 -18.46 -3.37
CA ASN A 52 -7.68 -18.76 -4.81
C ASN A 52 -8.91 -18.13 -5.48
N ASN A 53 -9.12 -16.83 -5.28
CA ASN A 53 -10.32 -16.13 -5.72
C ASN A 53 -10.03 -14.74 -6.26
N TRP A 54 -11.00 -14.23 -7.03
CA TRP A 54 -11.04 -12.84 -7.42
C TRP A 54 -11.63 -12.02 -6.29
N ARG A 55 -10.87 -11.05 -5.81
CA ARG A 55 -11.28 -10.17 -4.72
C ARG A 55 -10.94 -8.73 -5.05
N SER A 56 -11.86 -7.82 -4.74
CA SER A 56 -11.77 -6.36 -4.97
C SER A 56 -11.65 -5.93 -6.43
N TRP A 57 -11.23 -6.82 -7.33
CA TRP A 57 -11.35 -6.65 -8.77
C TRP A 57 -12.78 -6.89 -9.27
N SER A 58 -13.45 -7.88 -8.68
CA SER A 58 -14.75 -8.37 -9.13
C SER A 58 -15.50 -9.07 -7.99
N ARG A 59 -16.84 -9.08 -8.08
CA ARG A 59 -17.75 -9.93 -7.31
C ARG A 59 -17.77 -11.34 -7.92
N GLY A 60 -16.74 -12.14 -7.62
CA GLY A 60 -16.56 -13.48 -8.21
C GLY A 60 -15.75 -13.42 -9.51
N VAL A 61 -15.95 -14.40 -10.40
CA VAL A 61 -15.21 -14.44 -11.68
C VAL A 61 -15.48 -13.15 -12.48
N PRO A 62 -14.44 -12.46 -12.98
CA PRO A 62 -14.59 -11.23 -13.73
C PRO A 62 -15.46 -11.39 -14.98
N ALA A 63 -16.47 -10.54 -15.06
CA ALA A 63 -17.40 -10.31 -16.15
C ALA A 63 -17.80 -8.82 -16.11
N PRO A 64 -18.27 -8.21 -17.21
CA PRO A 64 -18.63 -6.78 -17.22
C PRO A 64 -19.53 -6.35 -16.06
N GLU A 65 -20.46 -7.20 -15.65
CA GLU A 65 -21.43 -6.99 -14.57
C GLU A 65 -20.90 -7.30 -13.15
N THR A 66 -19.76 -7.99 -13.04
CA THR A 66 -19.17 -8.37 -11.74
C THR A 66 -17.98 -7.51 -11.35
N LEU A 67 -17.34 -6.81 -12.29
CA LEU A 67 -16.25 -5.87 -12.01
C LEU A 67 -16.68 -4.81 -10.98
N THR A 68 -15.73 -4.45 -10.11
CA THR A 68 -15.93 -3.50 -9.00
C THR A 68 -15.04 -2.27 -9.09
N ILE A 69 -14.25 -2.15 -10.16
CA ILE A 69 -13.30 -1.06 -10.36
C ILE A 69 -13.82 -0.09 -11.40
N ASP A 70 -13.57 1.20 -11.18
CA ASP A 70 -13.90 2.25 -12.16
C ASP A 70 -12.79 2.47 -13.18
N MET A 71 -11.55 2.13 -12.82
CA MET A 71 -10.35 2.35 -13.63
C MET A 71 -9.54 1.06 -13.76
N TYR A 72 -9.14 0.75 -14.98
CA TYR A 72 -8.21 -0.34 -15.26
C TYR A 72 -6.77 0.10 -14.94
N PRO A 73 -5.98 -0.69 -14.18
CA PRO A 73 -4.61 -0.31 -13.84
C PRO A 73 -3.69 -0.34 -15.07
N ASP A 74 -2.73 0.57 -15.12
CA ASP A 74 -1.60 0.42 -16.03
C ASP A 74 -0.69 -0.71 -15.54
N LEU A 75 -0.48 -1.71 -16.39
CA LEU A 75 0.31 -2.91 -16.10
C LEU A 75 1.56 -3.03 -16.99
N SER A 76 1.91 -1.96 -17.70
CA SER A 76 3.01 -1.95 -18.68
C SER A 76 4.39 -2.25 -18.07
N GLU A 77 4.58 -1.96 -16.78
CA GLU A 77 5.83 -2.21 -16.04
C GLU A 77 5.86 -3.55 -15.28
N PHE A 78 4.78 -4.34 -15.33
CA PHE A 78 4.73 -5.65 -14.66
C PHE A 78 5.26 -6.76 -15.57
N ASP A 79 6.02 -7.67 -14.96
CA ASP A 79 6.45 -8.88 -15.63
C ASP A 79 5.31 -9.91 -15.70
N LYS A 80 5.42 -10.85 -16.63
CA LYS A 80 4.37 -11.87 -16.86
C LYS A 80 4.04 -12.71 -15.61
N ASP A 81 5.02 -12.92 -14.72
CA ASP A 81 4.86 -13.67 -13.46
C ASP A 81 4.18 -12.86 -12.34
N GLU A 82 3.91 -11.57 -12.57
CA GLU A 82 3.16 -10.69 -11.66
C GLU A 82 1.67 -10.59 -12.02
N LEU A 83 1.28 -11.13 -13.17
CA LEU A 83 0.00 -10.88 -13.81
C LEU A 83 -0.90 -12.12 -13.83
N CYS A 84 -2.18 -11.87 -13.63
CA CYS A 84 -3.27 -12.83 -13.73
C CYS A 84 -4.09 -12.51 -14.97
N VAL A 85 -4.27 -13.49 -15.86
CA VAL A 85 -5.15 -13.32 -17.03
C VAL A 85 -6.60 -13.26 -16.58
N VAL A 86 -7.34 -12.28 -17.07
CA VAL A 86 -8.77 -12.10 -16.80
C VAL A 86 -9.56 -12.96 -17.81
N PRO A 87 -10.33 -13.95 -17.35
CA PRO A 87 -11.03 -14.87 -18.26
C PRO A 87 -11.98 -14.15 -19.22
N GLY A 88 -11.85 -14.42 -20.52
CA GLY A 88 -12.77 -13.93 -21.55
C GLY A 88 -12.71 -12.43 -21.84
N MET A 89 -11.76 -11.69 -21.25
CA MET A 89 -11.62 -10.25 -21.45
C MET A 89 -10.37 -9.89 -22.26
N THR A 90 -10.47 -8.83 -23.05
CA THR A 90 -9.36 -8.30 -23.83
C THR A 90 -9.31 -6.78 -23.74
N ILE A 91 -8.12 -6.23 -23.91
CA ILE A 91 -7.85 -4.79 -24.05
C ILE A 91 -6.98 -4.65 -25.30
N ASP A 92 -7.43 -3.83 -26.25
CA ASP A 92 -6.78 -3.62 -27.55
C ASP A 92 -6.40 -4.94 -28.26
N GLY A 93 -7.30 -5.92 -28.20
CA GLY A 93 -7.13 -7.24 -28.84
C GLY A 93 -6.17 -8.20 -28.13
N LYS A 94 -5.60 -7.83 -26.98
CA LYS A 94 -4.75 -8.68 -26.15
C LYS A 94 -5.51 -9.16 -24.91
N PRO A 95 -5.18 -10.33 -24.33
CA PRO A 95 -5.76 -10.77 -23.06
C PRO A 95 -5.62 -9.68 -22.00
N ALA A 96 -6.73 -9.34 -21.34
CA ALA A 96 -6.71 -8.42 -20.21
C ALA A 96 -6.04 -9.11 -19.02
N CYS A 97 -5.21 -8.37 -18.28
CA CYS A 97 -4.52 -8.85 -17.09
C CYS A 97 -4.85 -8.00 -15.87
N LEU A 98 -4.64 -8.54 -14.67
CA LEU A 98 -4.68 -7.81 -13.40
C LEU A 98 -3.52 -8.29 -12.51
N TYR A 99 -3.14 -7.53 -11.49
CA TYR A 99 -2.14 -7.97 -10.51
C TYR A 99 -2.81 -8.53 -9.24
N SER A 100 -2.04 -9.27 -8.44
CA SER A 100 -2.44 -9.68 -7.08
C SER A 100 -1.53 -9.08 -6.02
N ALA A 101 -2.12 -8.59 -4.92
CA ALA A 101 -1.39 -8.16 -3.73
C ALA A 101 -0.70 -9.33 -3.00
N TRP A 102 -1.08 -10.58 -3.31
CA TRP A 102 -0.36 -11.77 -2.90
C TRP A 102 1.03 -11.87 -3.56
N ASN A 103 1.16 -11.37 -4.78
CA ASN A 103 2.41 -11.44 -5.53
C ASN A 103 3.45 -10.51 -4.91
N ARG A 104 4.53 -11.09 -4.38
CA ARG A 104 5.60 -10.35 -3.72
C ARG A 104 6.24 -9.31 -4.64
N LYS A 105 6.47 -9.65 -5.89
CA LYS A 105 7.19 -8.80 -6.86
C LYS A 105 6.34 -7.58 -7.24
N ALA A 106 5.03 -7.76 -7.41
CA ALA A 106 4.07 -6.68 -7.60
C ALA A 106 4.09 -5.68 -6.43
N VAL A 107 4.09 -6.18 -5.18
CA VAL A 107 4.14 -5.30 -4.00
C VAL A 107 5.47 -4.55 -3.91
N ILE A 108 6.62 -5.21 -4.14
CA ILE A 108 7.92 -4.51 -4.17
C ILE A 108 7.93 -3.42 -5.24
N ARG A 109 7.35 -3.68 -6.41
CA ARG A 109 7.28 -2.70 -7.50
C ARG A 109 6.57 -1.43 -7.08
N HIS A 110 5.45 -1.54 -6.37
CA HIS A 110 4.78 -0.36 -5.82
C HIS A 110 5.70 0.45 -4.88
N PHE A 111 6.53 -0.21 -4.08
CA PHE A 111 7.54 0.44 -3.25
C PHE A 111 8.67 1.09 -4.05
N ARG A 112 9.07 0.49 -5.17
CA ARG A 112 10.06 1.08 -6.09
C ARG A 112 9.51 2.36 -6.72
N TRP A 113 8.26 2.36 -7.16
CA TRP A 113 7.59 3.58 -7.61
C TRP A 113 7.52 4.63 -6.50
N MET A 114 7.14 4.25 -5.27
CA MET A 114 7.14 5.18 -4.15
C MET A 114 8.52 5.85 -3.97
N LYS A 115 9.61 5.08 -4.05
CA LYS A 115 10.96 5.63 -3.99
C LYS A 115 11.26 6.54 -5.18
N GLU A 116 10.95 6.11 -6.40
CA GLU A 116 11.21 6.86 -7.62
C GLU A 116 10.51 8.22 -7.63
N TYR A 117 9.25 8.25 -7.21
CA TYR A 117 8.41 9.44 -7.18
C TYR A 117 8.49 10.22 -5.85
N GLY A 118 9.36 9.82 -4.92
CA GLY A 118 9.58 10.55 -3.67
C GLY A 118 8.42 10.49 -2.68
N LEU A 119 7.60 9.44 -2.73
CA LEU A 119 6.56 9.15 -1.75
C LEU A 119 7.18 8.53 -0.50
N ASP A 120 6.75 8.97 0.68
CA ASP A 120 7.45 8.60 1.92
C ASP A 120 7.15 7.16 2.36
N GLY A 121 5.90 6.73 2.26
CA GLY A 121 5.53 5.43 2.80
C GLY A 121 4.04 5.20 2.90
N VAL A 122 3.66 4.16 3.64
CA VAL A 122 2.28 3.68 3.68
C VAL A 122 1.73 3.43 5.08
N LEU A 123 0.42 3.60 5.21
CA LEU A 123 -0.40 3.08 6.29
C LEU A 123 -1.02 1.77 5.82
N VAL A 124 -0.58 0.63 6.38
CA VAL A 124 -1.00 -0.70 5.97
C VAL A 124 -2.29 -1.07 6.70
N GLN A 125 -3.39 -1.19 5.96
CA GLN A 125 -4.71 -1.31 6.53
C GLN A 125 -5.04 -2.76 6.95
N ARG A 126 -5.58 -2.90 8.16
CA ARG A 126 -6.15 -4.12 8.73
C ARG A 126 -7.60 -3.87 9.09
N PHE A 127 -8.52 -4.50 8.37
CA PHE A 127 -9.96 -4.42 8.67
C PHE A 127 -10.31 -5.29 9.86
N VAL A 128 -10.67 -4.66 10.98
CA VAL A 128 -10.96 -5.34 12.26
C VAL A 128 -12.01 -6.44 12.09
N THR A 129 -13.04 -6.18 11.27
CA THR A 129 -14.11 -7.11 10.90
C THR A 129 -13.64 -8.41 10.25
N SER A 130 -12.41 -8.47 9.74
CA SER A 130 -11.92 -9.62 8.98
C SER A 130 -10.61 -10.22 9.49
N ILE A 131 -9.99 -9.65 10.53
CA ILE A 131 -8.70 -10.10 11.08
C ILE A 131 -8.73 -11.61 11.37
N ALA A 132 -9.75 -12.10 12.09
CA ALA A 132 -9.82 -13.51 12.49
C ALA A 132 -9.85 -14.45 11.29
N ARG A 133 -10.65 -14.12 10.26
CA ARG A 133 -10.84 -14.96 9.07
C ARG A 133 -9.70 -14.84 8.05
N LYS A 134 -9.04 -13.69 7.98
CA LYS A 134 -8.04 -13.35 6.95
C LYS A 134 -6.64 -13.15 7.50
N ARG A 135 -6.33 -13.71 8.68
CA ARG A 135 -5.02 -13.51 9.31
C ARG A 135 -3.88 -13.96 8.41
N ALA A 136 -3.91 -15.22 7.95
CA ALA A 136 -2.84 -15.79 7.15
C ALA A 136 -2.57 -14.99 5.87
N SER A 137 -3.62 -14.64 5.12
CA SER A 137 -3.45 -13.86 3.90
C SER A 137 -3.08 -12.41 4.14
N GLY A 138 -3.66 -11.79 5.16
CA GLY A 138 -3.22 -10.49 5.63
C GLY A 138 -1.74 -10.49 5.98
N ASP A 139 -1.23 -11.51 6.67
CA ASP A 139 0.16 -11.58 7.12
C ASP A 139 1.13 -11.81 5.96
N ALA A 140 0.73 -12.61 4.97
CA ALA A 140 1.51 -12.76 3.73
C ALA A 140 1.68 -11.42 3.00
N VAL A 141 0.58 -10.68 2.82
CA VAL A 141 0.62 -9.35 2.20
C VAL A 141 1.44 -8.36 3.03
N LEU A 142 1.29 -8.38 4.36
CA LEU A 142 2.09 -7.53 5.26
C LEU A 142 3.59 -7.84 5.14
N LYS A 143 3.98 -9.10 5.04
CA LYS A 143 5.40 -9.49 4.81
C LYS A 143 5.93 -8.96 3.48
N ASN A 144 5.11 -9.00 2.42
CA ASN A 144 5.48 -8.40 1.14
C ASN A 144 5.71 -6.89 1.25
N VAL A 145 4.83 -6.19 1.98
CA VAL A 145 4.94 -4.75 2.26
C VAL A 145 6.20 -4.43 3.06
N LEU A 146 6.46 -5.14 4.16
CA LEU A 146 7.66 -4.96 4.97
C LEU A 146 8.93 -5.14 4.13
N ALA A 147 8.97 -6.17 3.29
CA ALA A 147 10.10 -6.40 2.42
C ALA A 147 10.27 -5.31 1.35
N GLY A 148 9.17 -4.78 0.78
CA GLY A 148 9.22 -3.63 -0.12
C GLY A 148 9.76 -2.37 0.57
N ALA A 149 9.31 -2.10 1.79
CA ALA A 149 9.77 -0.99 2.62
C ALA A 149 11.27 -1.11 2.95
N ALA A 150 11.74 -2.31 3.34
CA ALA A 150 13.14 -2.58 3.60
C ALA A 150 14.03 -2.32 2.38
N GLU A 151 13.60 -2.78 1.19
CA GLU A 151 14.37 -2.66 -0.05
C GLU A 151 14.49 -1.20 -0.53
N THR A 152 13.47 -0.40 -0.26
CA THR A 152 13.32 0.95 -0.84
C THR A 152 13.53 2.09 0.15
N GLY A 153 13.70 1.75 1.44
CA GLY A 153 13.86 2.72 2.52
C GLY A 153 12.61 3.55 2.78
N ARG A 154 11.44 3.09 2.33
CA ARG A 154 10.15 3.75 2.60
C ARG A 154 9.66 3.38 3.99
N VAL A 155 8.90 4.28 4.60
CA VAL A 155 8.36 4.08 5.95
C VAL A 155 7.01 3.38 5.94
N ILE A 156 6.68 2.68 7.02
CA ILE A 156 5.40 1.98 7.18
C ILE A 156 4.85 2.14 8.60
N ALA A 157 3.53 2.20 8.72
CA ALA A 157 2.82 1.95 9.98
C ALA A 157 1.59 1.11 9.72
N MET A 158 1.05 0.48 10.76
CA MET A 158 -0.24 -0.18 10.67
C MET A 158 -1.38 0.82 10.79
N GLU A 159 -2.47 0.54 10.09
CA GLU A 159 -3.75 1.21 10.25
C GLU A 159 -4.84 0.19 10.53
N TYR A 160 -5.60 0.36 11.63
CA TYR A 160 -6.81 -0.42 11.83
C TYR A 160 -8.01 0.31 11.22
N ASP A 161 -8.73 -0.37 10.35
CA ASP A 161 -10.05 0.07 9.90
C ASP A 161 -11.10 -0.58 10.80
N VAL A 162 -11.80 0.26 11.57
CA VAL A 162 -12.85 -0.18 12.50
C VAL A 162 -14.24 -0.14 11.88
N THR A 163 -14.39 0.23 10.61
CA THR A 163 -15.68 0.30 9.93
C THR A 163 -16.37 -1.07 9.88
N GLY A 164 -17.64 -1.09 10.30
CA GLY A 164 -18.50 -2.26 10.41
C GLY A 164 -18.18 -3.15 11.61
N SER A 165 -17.29 -2.72 12.51
CA SER A 165 -16.92 -3.51 13.69
C SER A 165 -17.99 -3.48 14.76
N ASN A 166 -18.04 -4.54 15.56
CA ASN A 166 -18.91 -4.59 16.73
C ASN A 166 -18.39 -3.60 17.81
N PRO A 167 -19.18 -2.57 18.22
CA PRO A 167 -18.77 -1.60 19.22
C PRO A 167 -18.32 -2.21 20.55
N ALA A 168 -18.87 -3.38 20.92
CA ALA A 168 -18.58 -4.03 22.19
C ALA A 168 -17.26 -4.82 22.20
N SER A 169 -16.62 -5.06 21.05
CA SER A 169 -15.45 -5.95 20.99
C SER A 169 -14.32 -5.51 20.05
N PHE A 170 -14.49 -4.42 19.29
CA PHE A 170 -13.48 -3.99 18.32
C PHE A 170 -12.15 -3.57 18.98
N VAL A 171 -12.19 -2.93 20.14
CA VAL A 171 -10.98 -2.53 20.90
C VAL A 171 -10.17 -3.76 21.30
N ASP A 172 -10.82 -4.80 21.84
CA ASP A 172 -10.14 -6.04 22.23
C ASP A 172 -9.58 -6.78 21.02
N ALA A 173 -10.31 -6.81 19.91
CA ALA A 173 -9.82 -7.39 18.66
C ALA A 173 -8.54 -6.69 18.16
N MET A 174 -8.50 -5.35 18.21
CA MET A 174 -7.30 -4.57 17.88
C MET A 174 -6.16 -4.85 18.86
N ARG A 175 -6.41 -4.89 20.17
CA ARG A 175 -5.39 -5.17 21.20
C ARG A 175 -4.76 -6.55 21.01
N VAL A 176 -5.58 -7.59 20.83
CA VAL A 176 -5.11 -8.95 20.58
C VAL A 176 -4.29 -9.03 19.29
N ASN A 177 -4.75 -8.37 18.22
CA ASN A 177 -4.00 -8.37 16.97
C ASN A 177 -2.71 -7.56 17.07
N TRP A 178 -2.71 -6.40 17.71
CA TRP A 178 -1.53 -5.57 17.88
C TRP A 178 -0.43 -6.30 18.66
N LYS A 179 -0.78 -6.98 19.75
CA LYS A 179 0.16 -7.85 20.48
C LYS A 179 0.74 -8.92 19.58
N TYR A 180 -0.08 -9.62 18.78
CA TYR A 180 0.42 -10.58 17.80
C TYR A 180 1.40 -9.96 16.78
N LEU A 181 1.06 -8.80 16.22
CA LEU A 181 1.92 -8.13 15.24
C LEU A 181 3.27 -7.70 15.84
N VAL A 182 3.25 -7.18 17.07
CA VAL A 182 4.46 -6.71 17.77
C VAL A 182 5.28 -7.88 18.31
N ASP A 183 4.63 -8.87 18.91
CA ASP A 183 5.31 -9.95 19.66
C ASP A 183 5.70 -11.11 18.74
N GLU A 184 4.88 -11.47 17.75
CA GLU A 184 5.15 -12.61 16.87
C GLU A 184 5.77 -12.18 15.53
N LEU A 185 5.17 -11.18 14.88
CA LEU A 185 5.68 -10.68 13.59
C LEU A 185 6.78 -9.62 13.72
N LYS A 186 7.04 -9.13 14.95
CA LYS A 186 8.08 -8.14 15.26
C LYS A 186 8.05 -6.90 14.38
N ILE A 187 6.86 -6.46 13.95
CA ILE A 187 6.76 -5.40 12.93
C ILE A 187 7.39 -4.07 13.36
N THR A 188 7.35 -3.74 14.66
CA THR A 188 7.92 -2.50 15.20
C THR A 188 9.45 -2.53 15.27
N SER A 189 10.08 -3.70 15.12
CA SER A 189 11.54 -3.83 15.01
C SER A 189 12.03 -3.61 13.57
N HIS A 190 11.12 -3.50 12.61
CA HIS A 190 11.48 -3.19 11.23
C HIS A 190 12.07 -1.78 11.13
N PRO A 191 13.21 -1.56 10.44
CA PRO A 191 13.89 -0.27 10.40
C PRO A 191 13.03 0.85 9.77
N GLY A 192 12.12 0.49 8.87
CA GLY A 192 11.14 1.41 8.29
C GLY A 192 9.85 1.59 9.11
N TYR A 193 9.67 0.92 10.26
CA TYR A 193 8.45 1.10 11.05
C TYR A 193 8.45 2.49 11.69
N LEU A 194 7.39 3.25 11.44
CA LEU A 194 7.26 4.62 11.94
C LEU A 194 7.15 4.65 13.45
N HIS A 195 7.98 5.50 14.02
CA HIS A 195 7.92 5.95 15.39
C HIS A 195 7.74 7.46 15.38
N HIS A 196 7.13 7.98 16.44
CA HIS A 196 7.10 9.42 16.71
C HIS A 196 7.19 9.62 18.21
N ASN A 197 8.08 10.53 18.65
CA ASN A 197 8.41 10.72 20.06
C ASN A 197 8.80 9.40 20.77
N GLY A 198 9.54 8.55 20.08
CA GLY A 198 10.02 7.26 20.60
C GLY A 198 8.97 6.15 20.71
N LYS A 199 7.72 6.38 20.25
CA LYS A 199 6.64 5.39 20.29
C LYS A 199 6.26 4.92 18.89
N PRO A 200 5.93 3.63 18.68
CA PRO A 200 5.46 3.15 17.39
C PRO A 200 4.15 3.84 17.01
N VAL A 201 4.03 4.23 15.74
CA VAL A 201 2.81 4.82 15.19
C VAL A 201 1.80 3.71 14.90
N LEU A 202 0.54 3.98 15.24
CA LEU A 202 -0.63 3.20 14.86
C LEU A 202 -1.72 4.18 14.40
N SER A 203 -2.21 4.01 13.17
CA SER A 203 -3.36 4.77 12.66
C SER A 203 -4.65 4.00 12.94
N ILE A 204 -5.76 4.71 13.13
CA ILE A 204 -7.08 4.11 13.25
C ILE A 204 -8.07 4.88 12.36
N TRP A 205 -8.58 4.20 11.35
CA TRP A 205 -9.55 4.72 10.39
C TRP A 205 -10.98 4.43 10.84
N GLY A 206 -11.84 5.44 10.77
CA GLY A 206 -13.29 5.29 10.98
C GLY A 206 -13.92 6.11 12.13
N PRO A 207 -13.25 6.35 13.28
CA PRO A 207 -13.88 7.09 14.37
C PRO A 207 -14.39 8.47 13.96
N GLY A 208 -15.60 8.84 14.42
CA GLY A 208 -16.19 10.16 14.19
C GLY A 208 -16.81 10.40 12.80
N LEU A 209 -16.78 9.43 11.88
CA LEU A 209 -17.51 9.52 10.62
C LEU A 209 -19.02 9.31 10.85
N HIS A 210 -19.83 10.16 10.23
CA HIS A 210 -21.29 10.16 10.37
C HIS A 210 -21.97 9.19 9.38
N GLU A 211 -21.67 7.90 9.48
CA GLU A 211 -22.41 6.82 8.80
C GLU A 211 -22.61 5.66 9.78
N ASP A 212 -23.76 4.97 9.74
CA ASP A 212 -24.14 3.89 10.69
C ASP A 212 -23.09 2.78 10.86
N ARG A 213 -22.26 2.58 9.84
CA ARG A 213 -21.20 1.57 9.81
C ARG A 213 -19.92 2.02 10.51
N HIS A 214 -19.75 3.28 10.90
CA HIS A 214 -18.54 3.78 11.53
C HIS A 214 -18.67 3.77 13.05
N VAL A 215 -17.66 3.23 13.73
CA VAL A 215 -17.62 3.17 15.19
C VAL A 215 -16.29 3.73 15.68
N PRO A 216 -16.22 4.32 16.88
CA PRO A 216 -17.34 4.73 17.74
C PRO A 216 -17.92 6.10 17.30
N HIS A 217 -19.23 6.29 17.53
CA HIS A 217 -19.87 7.60 17.44
C HIS A 217 -19.82 8.36 18.78
N ASP A 218 -19.64 7.67 19.90
CA ASP A 218 -19.57 8.27 21.22
C ASP A 218 -18.12 8.52 21.67
N PRO A 219 -17.85 9.63 22.37
CA PRO A 219 -16.50 9.94 22.85
C PRO A 219 -15.96 8.99 23.94
N ALA A 220 -16.80 8.21 24.63
CA ALA A 220 -16.34 7.33 25.71
C ALA A 220 -15.64 6.10 25.12
N ALA A 221 -16.26 5.43 24.14
CA ALA A 221 -15.64 4.35 23.39
C ALA A 221 -14.41 4.81 22.61
N ALA A 222 -14.39 6.05 22.09
CA ALA A 222 -13.20 6.62 21.46
C ALA A 222 -12.01 6.75 22.43
N ARG A 223 -12.26 7.01 23.72
CA ARG A 223 -11.21 7.07 24.74
C ARG A 223 -10.62 5.70 25.07
N GLU A 224 -11.36 4.61 24.92
CA GLU A 224 -10.83 3.26 25.19
C GLU A 224 -9.77 2.80 24.18
N MET A 225 -9.68 3.51 23.04
CA MET A 225 -8.72 3.27 21.97
C MET A 225 -7.35 3.93 22.22
N ILE A 226 -7.27 4.91 23.12
CA ILE A 226 -6.09 5.72 23.44
C ILE A 226 -5.44 5.21 24.74
#